data_AF-A0A1G3IDY8-F1
#
_entry.id   AF-A0A1G3IDY8-F1
#
_cell.length_a   1.000
_cell.length_b   1.000
_cell.length_c   1.000
_cell.angle_alpha   90.00
_cell.angle_beta   90.00
_cell.angle_gamma   90.00
#
_symmetry.space_group_name_H-M   'P 1'
#
loop_
_entity.id
_entity.type
_entity.pdbx_description
1 polymer ?
#
loop_
_entity_poly.entity_id
_entity_poly.type
_entity_poly.pdbx_seq_one_letter_code
_entity_poly.pdbx_strand_id
1 'polypeptide(L)'
;MTKEFRRITFSKKTLRKAVDGCSAATGDSIPGGDIVSISSAREGADFRFELELFDYVGKKNRKFRLSEADALEALIQYCLANKVALPRNSRKSVRLIDGNLAMDIFMGVDKDSNFEE
;
A
#
# COMPACT_ATOMS: atom_id res chain seq x y z
N MET A 1 4.98 20.80 21.29
CA MET A 1 4.55 19.38 21.41
C MET A 1 5.43 18.55 20.48
N THR A 2 5.97 17.43 20.94
CA THR A 2 6.79 16.53 20.12
C THR A 2 5.89 15.64 19.26
N LYS A 3 6.19 15.54 17.95
CA LYS A 3 5.47 14.65 17.02
C LYS A 3 6.38 13.47 16.66
N GLU A 4 5.80 12.29 16.50
CA GLU A 4 6.53 11.08 16.08
C GLU A 4 6.09 10.65 14.67
N PHE A 5 7.08 10.28 13.86
CA PHE A 5 6.89 9.78 12.50
C PHE A 5 7.53 8.39 12.37
N ARG A 6 6.77 7.45 11.79
CA ARG A 6 7.27 6.11 11.45
C ARG A 6 6.98 5.82 9.97
N ARG A 7 7.93 5.18 9.29
CA ARG A 7 7.75 4.64 7.94
C ARG A 7 7.98 3.14 7.95
N ILE A 8 7.08 2.38 7.32
CA ILE A 8 7.23 0.95 7.09
C ILE A 8 7.29 0.73 5.59
N THR A 9 8.42 0.27 5.07
CA THR A 9 8.59 -0.04 3.65
C THR A 9 8.36 -1.53 3.41
N PHE A 10 7.52 -1.86 2.43
CA PHE A 10 7.15 -3.23 2.11
C PHE A 10 7.84 -3.69 0.83
N SER A 11 8.58 -4.80 0.91
CA SER A 11 9.13 -5.43 -0.29
C SER A 11 8.01 -5.86 -1.24
N LYS A 12 8.29 -5.99 -2.54
CA LYS A 12 7.34 -6.50 -3.55
C LYS A 12 6.72 -7.84 -3.16
N LYS A 13 7.51 -8.75 -2.55
CA LYS A 13 7.02 -10.04 -2.04
C LYS A 13 6.06 -9.86 -0.86
N THR A 14 6.33 -8.91 0.01
CA THR A 14 5.46 -8.57 1.15
C THR A 14 4.17 -7.94 0.66
N LEU A 15 4.26 -7.00 -0.28
CA LEU A 15 3.10 -6.37 -0.91
C LEU A 15 2.20 -7.40 -1.59
N ARG A 16 2.79 -8.35 -2.33
CA ARG A 16 2.03 -9.46 -2.96
C ARG A 16 1.19 -10.20 -1.92
N LYS A 17 1.81 -10.61 -0.81
CA LYS A 17 1.10 -11.28 0.30
C LYS A 17 0.03 -10.40 0.94
N ALA A 18 0.28 -9.10 1.08
CA ALA A 18 -0.65 -8.15 1.67
C ALA A 18 -1.91 -8.01 0.80
N VAL A 19 -1.75 -7.85 -0.51
CA VAL A 19 -2.88 -7.74 -1.44
C VAL A 19 -3.61 -9.07 -1.58
N ASP A 20 -2.90 -10.20 -1.65
CA ASP A 20 -3.52 -11.54 -1.70
C ASP A 20 -4.38 -11.84 -0.46
N GLY A 21 -3.93 -11.40 0.71
CA GLY A 21 -4.65 -11.60 1.97
C GLY A 21 -5.84 -10.66 2.18
N CYS A 22 -6.05 -9.70 1.29
CA CYS A 22 -7.05 -8.65 1.44
C CYS A 22 -8.06 -8.68 0.27
N SER A 23 -8.75 -9.82 0.11
CA SER A 23 -9.78 -10.01 -0.93
C SER A 23 -10.95 -9.04 -0.83
N ALA A 24 -11.20 -8.49 0.36
CA ALA A 24 -12.25 -7.51 0.61
C ALA A 24 -11.92 -6.10 0.10
N ALA A 25 -10.63 -5.73 0.02
CA ALA A 25 -10.23 -4.37 -0.35
C ALA A 25 -10.24 -4.14 -1.85
N THR A 26 -9.90 -5.14 -2.68
CA THR A 26 -9.68 -4.90 -4.11
C THR A 26 -10.90 -5.13 -5.00
N GLY A 27 -11.95 -5.82 -4.52
CA GLY A 27 -13.10 -6.26 -5.33
C GLY A 27 -12.77 -7.32 -6.38
N ASP A 28 -11.57 -7.24 -6.96
CA ASP A 28 -10.98 -8.18 -7.91
C ASP A 28 -9.85 -9.00 -7.27
N SER A 29 -9.75 -10.26 -7.69
CA SER A 29 -8.58 -11.09 -7.37
C SER A 29 -7.37 -10.61 -8.17
N ILE A 30 -6.32 -10.21 -7.46
CA ILE A 30 -5.05 -9.83 -8.08
C ILE A 30 -4.53 -11.00 -8.96
N PRO A 31 -4.11 -10.75 -10.21
CA PRO A 31 -3.63 -11.79 -11.10
C PRO A 31 -2.49 -12.62 -10.48
N GLY A 32 -2.38 -13.87 -10.91
CA GLY A 32 -1.21 -14.69 -10.57
C GLY A 32 0.08 -14.09 -11.12
N GLY A 33 1.19 -14.36 -10.42
CA GLY A 33 2.52 -13.87 -10.76
C GLY A 33 3.20 -13.16 -9.60
N ASP A 34 4.45 -12.77 -9.82
CA ASP A 34 5.23 -11.96 -8.86
C ASP A 34 5.19 -10.50 -9.26
N ILE A 35 5.08 -9.59 -8.28
CA ILE A 35 5.21 -8.16 -8.51
C ILE A 35 6.65 -7.85 -8.90
N VAL A 36 6.87 -7.38 -10.12
CA VAL A 36 8.19 -7.01 -10.65
C VAL A 36 8.42 -5.50 -10.62
N SER A 37 7.38 -4.70 -10.80
CA SER A 37 7.46 -3.23 -10.72
C SER A 37 6.22 -2.65 -10.04
N ILE A 38 6.40 -1.48 -9.43
CA ILE A 38 5.35 -0.69 -8.79
C ILE A 38 5.53 0.74 -9.28
N SER A 39 4.47 1.32 -9.79
CA SER A 39 4.45 2.71 -10.25
C SER A 39 3.19 3.42 -9.78
N SER A 40 3.21 4.74 -9.78
CA SER A 40 2.02 5.56 -9.56
C SER A 40 1.44 5.98 -10.91
N ALA A 41 0.13 5.85 -11.06
CA ALA A 41 -0.62 6.31 -12.21
C ALA A 41 -1.75 7.24 -11.77
N ARG A 42 -2.08 8.22 -12.62
CA ARG A 42 -3.32 8.99 -12.49
C ARG A 42 -4.24 8.64 -13.65
N GLU A 43 -5.50 8.36 -13.35
CA GLU A 43 -6.55 8.11 -14.33
C GLU A 43 -7.64 9.17 -14.11
N GLY A 44 -7.54 10.29 -14.83
CA GLY A 44 -8.35 11.48 -14.56
C GLY A 44 -7.97 12.13 -13.22
N ALA A 45 -8.93 12.24 -12.32
CA ALA A 45 -8.73 12.79 -10.97
C ALA A 45 -8.23 11.73 -9.96
N ASP A 46 -8.32 10.44 -10.29
CA ASP A 46 -8.02 9.35 -9.37
C ASP A 46 -6.54 8.98 -9.39
N PHE A 47 -5.94 8.87 -8.21
CA PHE A 47 -4.60 8.34 -8.02
C PHE A 47 -4.65 6.83 -7.73
N ARG A 48 -3.81 6.05 -8.43
CA ARG A 48 -3.72 4.60 -8.26
C ARG A 48 -2.27 4.14 -8.31
N PHE A 49 -1.98 3.04 -7.62
CA PHE A 49 -0.75 2.29 -7.82
C PHE A 49 -0.96 1.26 -8.94
N GLU A 50 -0.07 1.26 -9.92
CA GLU A 50 -0.02 0.24 -10.95
C GLU A 50 1.09 -0.77 -10.61
N LEU A 51 0.67 -2.01 -10.40
CA LEU A 51 1.54 -3.14 -10.17
C LEU A 51 1.74 -3.88 -11.49
N GLU A 52 2.99 -4.10 -11.86
CA GLU A 52 3.33 -5.02 -12.94
C GLU A 52 3.68 -6.37 -12.35
N LEU A 53 3.00 -7.41 -12.84
CA LEU A 53 3.18 -8.78 -12.39
C LEU A 53 3.73 -9.63 -13.54
N PHE A 54 4.73 -10.45 -13.25
CA PHE A 54 5.22 -11.45 -14.18
C PHE A 54 4.58 -12.81 -13.90
N ASP A 55 3.79 -13.29 -14.85
CA ASP A 55 3.20 -14.64 -14.83
C ASP A 55 4.15 -15.63 -15.49
N TYR A 56 4.80 -16.48 -14.69
CA TYR A 56 5.76 -17.48 -15.18
C TYR A 56 5.11 -18.58 -16.01
N VAL A 57 3.82 -18.88 -15.78
CA VAL A 57 3.10 -19.91 -16.52
C VAL A 57 2.76 -19.39 -17.91
N GLY A 58 2.18 -18.19 -17.97
CA GLY A 58 1.83 -17.52 -19.22
C GLY A 58 2.99 -16.82 -19.93
N LYS A 59 4.16 -16.72 -19.28
CA LYS A 59 5.33 -15.95 -19.72
C LYS A 59 4.98 -14.54 -20.20
N LYS A 60 4.10 -13.85 -19.47
CA LYS A 60 3.59 -12.53 -19.85
C LYS A 60 3.50 -11.59 -18.66
N ASN A 61 3.66 -10.30 -18.94
CA ASN A 61 3.39 -9.25 -17.96
C ASN A 61 1.88 -9.04 -17.87
N ARG A 62 1.40 -8.83 -16.64
CA ARG A 62 0.04 -8.41 -16.34
C ARG A 62 0.11 -7.13 -15.54
N LYS A 63 -0.91 -6.29 -15.68
CA LYS A 63 -1.04 -5.07 -14.88
C LYS A 63 -2.21 -5.24 -13.92
N PHE A 64 -2.04 -4.74 -12.71
CA PHE A 64 -3.09 -4.65 -11.72
C PHE A 64 -3.07 -3.26 -11.11
N ARG A 65 -4.25 -2.66 -10.96
CA ARG A 65 -4.37 -1.32 -10.39
C ARG A 65 -4.96 -1.43 -9.00
N LEU A 66 -4.35 -0.72 -8.08
CA LEU A 66 -4.72 -0.69 -6.67
C LEU A 66 -4.98 0.76 -6.28
N SER A 67 -6.15 1.06 -5.72
CA SER A 67 -6.40 2.40 -5.21
C SER A 67 -5.52 2.68 -3.97
N GLU A 68 -5.34 3.95 -3.60
CA GLU A 68 -4.60 4.28 -2.39
C GLU A 68 -5.26 3.71 -1.13
N ALA A 69 -6.60 3.74 -1.08
CA ALA A 69 -7.38 3.20 0.03
C ALA A 69 -7.17 1.68 0.17
N ASP A 70 -7.29 0.94 -0.93
CA ASP A 70 -7.14 -0.52 -0.93
C ASP A 70 -5.71 -0.93 -0.60
N ALA A 71 -4.72 -0.17 -1.11
CA ALA A 71 -3.31 -0.37 -0.75
C ALA A 71 -3.09 -0.17 0.74
N LEU A 72 -3.62 0.91 1.32
CA LEU A 72 -3.49 1.18 2.74
C LEU A 72 -4.16 0.11 3.59
N GLU A 73 -5.38 -0.30 3.23
CA GLU A 73 -6.10 -1.36 3.93
C GLU A 73 -5.34 -2.69 3.89
N ALA A 74 -4.89 -3.11 2.71
CA ALA A 74 -4.12 -4.35 2.55
C ALA A 74 -2.85 -4.35 3.41
N LEU A 75 -2.12 -3.22 3.45
CA LEU A 75 -0.91 -3.09 4.27
C LEU A 75 -1.21 -3.06 5.78
N ILE A 76 -2.32 -2.44 6.19
CA ILE A 76 -2.78 -2.46 7.59
C ILE A 76 -3.13 -3.90 8.00
N GLN A 77 -3.94 -4.59 7.20
CA GLN A 77 -4.34 -5.97 7.48
C GLN A 77 -3.13 -6.90 7.55
N TYR A 78 -2.17 -6.74 6.63
CA TYR A 78 -0.91 -7.47 6.67
C TYR A 78 -0.14 -7.22 7.97
N CYS A 79 -0.02 -5.95 8.40
CA CYS A 79 0.66 -5.61 9.65
C CYS A 79 -0.03 -6.25 10.85
N LEU A 80 -1.36 -6.19 10.92
CA LEU A 80 -2.15 -6.80 12.00
C LEU A 80 -1.96 -8.32 12.04
N ALA A 81 -2.05 -8.99 10.89
CA ALA A 81 -1.87 -10.43 10.77
C ALA A 81 -0.45 -10.88 11.17
N ASN A 82 0.57 -10.06 10.91
CA ASN A 82 1.96 -10.34 11.23
C ASN A 82 2.42 -9.70 12.56
N LYS A 83 1.49 -9.20 13.38
CA LYS A 83 1.77 -8.59 14.71
C LYS A 83 2.74 -7.41 14.66
N VAL A 84 2.79 -6.69 13.53
CA VAL A 84 3.52 -5.42 13.42
C VAL A 84 2.71 -4.35 14.14
N ALA A 85 3.28 -3.77 15.19
CA ALA A 85 2.59 -2.81 16.05
C ALA A 85 2.26 -1.51 15.28
N LEU A 86 0.97 -1.28 15.08
CA LEU A 86 0.41 -0.05 14.51
C LEU A 86 -0.22 0.84 15.60
N PRO A 87 0.21 2.10 15.72
CA PRO A 87 -0.42 3.04 16.65
C PRO A 87 -1.89 3.28 16.29
N ARG A 88 -2.80 3.17 17.27
CA ARG A 88 -4.24 3.35 17.07
C ARG A 88 -4.58 4.79 16.64
N ASN A 89 -4.13 5.77 17.42
CA ASN A 89 -4.38 7.19 17.20
C ASN A 89 -3.27 7.80 16.32
N SER A 90 -3.27 7.43 15.04
CA SER A 90 -2.33 7.94 14.06
C SER A 90 -2.96 8.09 12.69
N ARG A 91 -2.55 9.13 11.96
CA ARG A 91 -2.84 9.25 10.52
C ARG A 91 -1.89 8.31 9.78
N LYS A 92 -2.44 7.54 8.84
CA LYS A 92 -1.69 6.61 8.00
C LYS A 92 -1.92 6.94 6.54
N SER A 93 -0.88 6.87 5.71
CA SER A 93 -0.96 7.10 4.27
C SER A 93 0.02 6.18 3.54
N VAL A 94 -0.24 5.86 2.27
CA VAL A 94 0.67 5.05 1.45
C VAL A 94 1.39 5.92 0.43
N ARG A 95 2.68 5.67 0.23
CA ARG A 95 3.49 6.32 -0.81
C ARG A 95 4.36 5.31 -1.54
N LEU A 96 4.74 5.65 -2.76
CA LEU A 96 5.78 4.95 -3.50
C LEU A 96 7.14 5.57 -3.15
N ILE A 97 8.05 4.77 -2.60
CA ILE A 97 9.41 5.18 -2.23
C ILE A 97 10.38 4.12 -2.78
N ASP A 98 11.34 4.54 -3.60
CA ASP A 98 12.37 3.66 -4.19
C ASP A 98 11.78 2.39 -4.84
N GLY A 99 10.67 2.55 -5.56
CA GLY A 99 9.98 1.44 -6.25
C GLY A 99 9.28 0.44 -5.33
N ASN A 100 9.06 0.79 -4.05
CA ASN A 100 8.34 -0.01 -3.06
C ASN A 100 7.20 0.81 -2.45
N LEU A 101 6.12 0.15 -2.05
CA LEU A 101 5.09 0.83 -1.25
C LEU A 101 5.55 0.96 0.19
N ALA A 102 5.39 2.15 0.74
CA ALA A 102 5.67 2.47 2.12
C ALA A 102 4.40 3.02 2.78
N MET A 103 4.17 2.61 4.03
CA MET A 103 3.15 3.19 4.88
C MET A 103 3.80 4.20 5.84
N ASP A 104 3.40 5.45 5.71
CA ASP A 104 3.74 6.53 6.61
C ASP A 104 2.74 6.60 7.75
N ILE A 105 3.23 6.75 8.97
CA ILE A 105 2.43 6.78 10.20
C ILE A 105 2.83 8.04 10.98
N PHE A 106 1.87 8.94 11.13
CA PHE A 106 2.03 10.20 11.85
C PHE A 106 1.27 10.13 13.18
N MET A 107 1.97 10.30 14.29
CA MET A 107 1.41 10.29 15.65
C MET A 107 1.45 11.67 16.27
N GLY A 108 0.57 11.93 17.24
CA GLY A 108 0.42 13.27 17.81
C GLY A 108 -0.22 14.24 16.81
N VAL A 109 -1.09 13.72 15.93
CA VAL A 109 -1.94 14.55 15.08
C VAL A 109 -3.12 14.97 15.95
N ASP A 110 -3.10 16.22 16.41
CA ASP A 110 -4.27 16.82 17.05
C ASP A 110 -5.42 16.85 16.04
N LYS A 111 -6.66 16.63 16.51
CA LYS A 111 -7.86 16.58 15.65
C LYS A 111 -8.07 17.83 14.78
N ASP A 112 -7.37 18.93 15.09
CA ASP A 112 -7.49 20.23 14.44
C ASP A 112 -6.29 20.60 13.55
N SER A 113 -5.30 19.72 13.40
CA SER A 113 -4.14 19.98 12.55
C SER A 113 -4.44 19.71 11.07
N ASN A 114 -5.16 20.64 10.42
CA ASN A 114 -5.11 20.75 8.96
C ASN A 114 -3.69 21.16 8.56
N PHE A 115 -2.92 20.21 8.04
CA PHE A 115 -1.73 20.54 7.26
C PHE A 115 -2.22 20.85 5.84
N GLU A 116 -2.44 22.14 5.57
CA GLU A 116 -2.48 22.65 4.21
C GLU A 116 -1.06 22.52 3.63
N GLU A 117 -0.97 21.93 2.42
CA GLU A 117 0.26 21.93 1.59
C GLU A 117 0.52 23.31 1.00
#